data_AF-A0A0L9UJY3-F1
#
_entry.id   AF-A0A0L9UJY3-F1
#
_cell.length_a   1.000
_cell.length_b   1.000
_cell.length_c   1.000
_cell.angle_alpha   90.00
_cell.angle_beta   90.00
_cell.angle_gamma   90.00
#
_symmetry.space_group_name_H-M   'P 1'
#
loop_
_entity.id
_entity.type
_entity.pdbx_description
1 polymer ?
#
loop_
_entity_poly.entity_id
_entity_poly.type
_entity_poly.pdbx_seq_one_letter_code
_entity_poly.pdbx_strand_id
1 'polypeptide(L)'
;KPLEKQLTLSDVNANLNRLLLNKKHVEKSFLPFLGNGEDIEKGIEVCVYDIRKNSYTLTFKKWTNKYYVLNGRWKDFFKDHKLEKNDTIKVWMFRHSNHSNLCFAFDYKKIES
;
A
#
# COMPACT_ATOMS: atom_id res chain seq x y z
N LYS A 1 1.30 -4.74 13.50
CA LYS A 1 1.69 -3.31 13.63
C LYS A 1 1.68 -2.70 12.23
N PRO A 2 1.29 -1.43 12.06
CA PRO A 2 1.36 -0.79 10.75
C PRO A 2 2.80 -0.63 10.28
N LEU A 3 2.97 -0.59 8.97
CA LEU A 3 4.12 0.02 8.33
C LEU A 3 3.87 1.53 8.32
N GLU A 4 4.77 2.29 8.92
CA GLU A 4 4.77 3.75 8.82
C GLU A 4 5.89 4.19 7.88
N LYS A 5 5.57 5.10 6.96
CA LYS A 5 6.51 5.58 5.95
C LYS A 5 6.26 7.05 5.65
N GLN A 6 7.34 7.83 5.64
CA GLN A 6 7.36 9.15 5.02
C GLN A 6 7.42 9.00 3.48
N LEU A 7 6.53 9.68 2.78
CA LEU A 7 6.43 9.63 1.32
C LEU A 7 7.62 10.34 0.68
N THR A 8 8.23 9.69 -0.30
CA THR A 8 9.27 10.28 -1.13
C THR A 8 8.68 10.91 -2.39
N LEU A 9 9.47 11.72 -3.11
CA LEU A 9 9.07 12.23 -4.43
C LEU A 9 8.67 11.11 -5.39
N SER A 10 9.31 9.93 -5.28
CA SER A 10 8.99 8.80 -6.16
C SER A 10 7.63 8.17 -5.86
N ASP A 11 7.19 8.21 -4.59
CA ASP A 11 5.91 7.64 -4.18
C ASP A 11 4.74 8.51 -4.66
N VAL A 12 4.88 9.84 -4.69
CA VAL A 12 3.84 10.79 -5.17
C VAL A 12 4.02 11.19 -6.64
N ASN A 13 4.84 10.47 -7.40
CA ASN A 13 5.03 10.72 -8.83
C ASN A 13 4.00 9.94 -9.66
N ALA A 14 3.10 10.66 -10.35
CA ALA A 14 2.03 10.07 -11.14
C ALA A 14 2.51 9.18 -12.30
N ASN A 15 3.71 9.41 -12.84
CA ASN A 15 4.28 8.58 -13.90
C ASN A 15 4.83 7.25 -13.34
N LEU A 16 5.28 7.24 -12.08
CA LEU A 16 5.78 6.04 -11.42
C LEU A 16 4.65 5.21 -10.80
N ASN A 17 3.60 5.87 -10.33
CA ASN A 17 2.34 5.31 -9.84
C ASN A 17 2.52 4.08 -8.93
N ARG A 18 3.38 4.21 -7.92
CA ARG A 18 3.64 3.16 -6.94
C ARG A 18 4.04 3.73 -5.60
N LEU A 19 3.63 3.04 -4.54
CA LEU A 19 4.15 3.22 -3.19
C LEU A 19 5.17 2.11 -2.91
N LEU A 20 6.43 2.48 -2.65
CA LEU A 20 7.44 1.50 -2.21
C LEU A 20 7.28 1.20 -0.72
N LEU A 21 7.19 -0.07 -0.36
CA LEU A 21 7.09 -0.52 1.02
C LEU A 21 8.45 -0.93 1.59
N ASN A 22 8.66 -0.72 2.88
CA ASN A 22 9.85 -1.17 3.59
C ASN A 22 9.97 -2.70 3.55
N LYS A 23 11.00 -3.20 2.87
CA LYS A 23 11.28 -4.63 2.68
C LYS A 23 11.22 -5.44 3.98
N LYS A 24 11.96 -5.03 5.01
CA LYS A 24 12.04 -5.76 6.28
C LYS A 24 10.68 -5.86 6.97
N HIS A 25 9.87 -4.79 6.92
CA HIS A 25 8.53 -4.80 7.49
C HIS A 25 7.60 -5.74 6.70
N VAL A 26 7.63 -5.67 5.36
CA VAL A 26 6.81 -6.53 4.52
C VAL A 26 7.12 -8.01 4.77
N GLU A 27 8.40 -8.38 4.75
CA GLU A 27 8.84 -9.77 4.94
C GLU A 27 8.46 -10.32 6.31
N LYS A 28 8.57 -9.49 7.35
CA LYS A 28 8.28 -9.90 8.73
C LYS A 28 6.79 -9.88 9.08
N SER A 29 6.06 -8.88 8.59
CA SER A 29 4.71 -8.57 9.09
C SER A 29 3.61 -8.83 8.07
N PHE A 30 3.91 -8.74 6.76
CA PHE A 30 2.89 -8.87 5.73
C PHE A 30 2.91 -10.24 5.08
N LEU A 31 4.06 -10.72 4.61
CA LEU A 31 4.14 -12.02 3.93
C LEU A 31 3.54 -13.21 4.71
N PRO A 32 3.62 -13.27 6.06
CA PRO A 32 2.97 -14.34 6.82
C PRO A 32 1.43 -14.39 6.73
N PHE A 33 0.78 -13.34 6.22
CA PHE A 33 -0.67 -13.29 6.03
C PHE A 33 -1.12 -13.70 4.62
N LEU A 34 -0.17 -14.00 3.72
CA LEU A 34 -0.51 -14.50 2.39
C LEU A 34 -1.18 -15.87 2.50
N GLY A 35 -2.21 -16.06 1.70
CA GLY A 35 -2.98 -17.30 1.62
C GLY A 35 -2.38 -18.24 0.59
N ASN A 36 -2.87 -19.48 0.58
CA ASN A 36 -2.48 -20.46 -0.43
C ASN A 36 -2.84 -19.95 -1.84
N GLY A 37 -1.87 -20.02 -2.78
CA GLY A 37 -2.05 -19.60 -4.17
C GLY A 37 -1.85 -18.10 -4.42
N GLU A 38 -1.64 -17.29 -3.39
CA GLU A 38 -1.29 -15.88 -3.54
C GLU A 38 0.19 -15.70 -3.86
N ASP A 39 0.46 -15.16 -5.03
CA ASP A 39 1.80 -14.99 -5.56
C ASP A 39 2.12 -13.51 -5.80
N ILE A 40 2.92 -12.94 -4.90
CA ILE A 40 3.35 -11.56 -4.98
C ILE A 40 4.24 -11.27 -6.21
N GLU A 41 4.88 -12.26 -6.84
CA GLU A 41 5.66 -12.03 -8.06
C GLU A 41 4.73 -11.80 -9.26
N LYS A 42 3.61 -12.52 -9.30
CA LYS A 42 2.52 -12.25 -10.27
C LYS A 42 1.79 -10.95 -9.92
N GLY A 43 1.61 -10.68 -8.64
CA GLY A 43 0.88 -9.55 -8.10
C GLY A 43 -0.49 -9.99 -7.61
N ILE A 44 -0.91 -9.46 -6.48
CA ILE A 44 -2.16 -9.78 -5.82
C ILE A 44 -3.04 -8.54 -5.86
N GLU A 45 -4.25 -8.65 -6.39
CA GLU A 45 -5.24 -7.59 -6.27
C GLU A 45 -5.70 -7.47 -4.82
N VAL A 46 -5.66 -6.25 -4.28
CA VAL A 46 -5.97 -5.97 -2.89
C VAL A 46 -6.94 -4.81 -2.78
N CYS A 47 -7.89 -4.94 -1.85
CA CYS A 47 -8.78 -3.84 -1.53
C CYS A 47 -8.11 -2.91 -0.53
N VAL A 48 -8.31 -1.60 -0.67
CA VAL A 48 -7.72 -0.60 0.21
C VAL A 48 -8.80 0.31 0.74
N TYR A 49 -8.89 0.43 2.06
CA TYR A 49 -9.81 1.33 2.73
C TYR A 49 -9.04 2.43 3.43
N ASP A 50 -9.50 3.67 3.29
CA ASP A 50 -8.92 4.80 4.01
C ASP A 50 -9.76 5.22 5.21
N ILE A 51 -9.19 6.09 6.05
CA ILE A 51 -9.86 6.66 7.22
C ILE A 51 -11.13 7.47 6.88
N ARG A 52 -11.32 7.88 5.63
CA ARG A 52 -12.49 8.61 5.13
C ARG A 52 -13.55 7.67 4.54
N LYS A 53 -13.37 6.34 4.69
CA LYS A 53 -14.24 5.28 4.17
C LYS A 53 -14.28 5.18 2.64
N ASN A 54 -13.30 5.77 1.93
CA ASN A 54 -13.17 5.48 0.50
C ASN A 54 -12.51 4.11 0.30
N SER A 55 -12.82 3.48 -0.82
CA SER A 55 -12.24 2.19 -1.22
C SER A 55 -11.51 2.30 -2.55
N TYR A 56 -10.34 1.67 -2.63
CA TYR A 56 -9.54 1.59 -3.85
C TYR A 56 -9.14 0.14 -4.11
N THR A 57 -8.89 -0.19 -5.38
CA THR A 57 -8.29 -1.46 -5.78
C THR A 57 -6.85 -1.22 -6.17
N LEU A 58 -5.91 -1.83 -5.46
CA LEU A 58 -4.49 -1.77 -5.76
C LEU A 58 -3.95 -3.16 -6.07
N THR A 59 -2.70 -3.22 -6.52
CA THR A 59 -1.97 -4.48 -6.65
C THR A 59 -0.79 -4.48 -5.70
N PHE A 60 -0.72 -5.48 -4.82
CA PHE A 60 0.44 -5.76 -3.98
C PHE A 60 1.39 -6.69 -4.71
N LYS A 61 2.62 -6.24 -4.95
CA LYS A 61 3.55 -6.95 -5.84
C LYS A 61 4.99 -6.84 -5.38
N LYS A 62 5.77 -7.89 -5.63
CA LYS A 62 7.22 -7.89 -5.56
C LYS A 62 7.79 -7.59 -6.95
N TRP A 63 8.70 -6.62 -7.02
CA TRP A 63 9.36 -6.17 -8.25
C TRP A 63 10.85 -6.43 -8.17
N THR A 64 11.39 -6.96 -9.28
CA THR A 64 12.82 -7.22 -9.50
C THR A 64 13.51 -7.95 -8.34
N ASN A 65 12.78 -8.86 -7.67
CA ASN A 65 13.20 -9.58 -6.47
C ASN A 65 13.67 -8.71 -5.29
N LYS A 66 13.49 -7.38 -5.35
CA LYS A 66 14.11 -6.44 -4.40
C LYS A 66 13.11 -5.53 -3.70
N TYR A 67 12.05 -5.13 -4.40
CA TYR A 67 11.12 -4.11 -3.93
C TYR A 67 9.73 -4.67 -3.76
N TYR A 68 9.03 -4.25 -2.72
CA TYR A 68 7.61 -4.51 -2.54
C TYR A 68 6.86 -3.22 -2.80
N VAL A 69 5.82 -3.28 -3.62
CA VAL A 69 5.06 -2.11 -4.06
C VAL A 69 3.57 -2.31 -3.87
N LEU A 70 2.87 -1.20 -3.65
CA LEU A 70 1.45 -1.06 -3.97
C LEU A 70 1.34 -0.15 -5.18
N ASN A 71 0.78 -0.65 -6.28
CA ASN A 71 0.57 0.09 -7.53
C ASN A 71 -0.86 -0.10 -8.05
N GLY A 72 -1.11 0.28 -9.31
CA GLY A 72 -2.47 0.29 -9.88
C GLY A 72 -3.14 1.63 -9.62
N ARG A 73 -4.13 1.69 -8.72
CA ARG A 73 -4.86 2.93 -8.40
C ARG A 73 -4.22 3.79 -7.30
N TRP A 74 -2.94 3.57 -7.00
CA TRP A 74 -2.20 4.38 -6.04
C TRP A 74 -2.21 5.88 -6.38
N LYS A 75 -2.09 6.23 -7.67
CA LYS A 75 -2.18 7.63 -8.13
C LYS A 75 -3.49 8.31 -7.82
N ASP A 76 -4.59 7.55 -7.83
CA ASP A 76 -5.90 8.11 -7.52
C ASP A 76 -5.93 8.44 -6.03
N PHE A 77 -5.52 7.48 -5.19
CA PHE A 77 -5.43 7.67 -3.75
C PHE A 77 -4.63 8.91 -3.34
N PHE A 78 -3.39 9.07 -3.83
CA PHE A 78 -2.57 10.20 -3.39
C PHE A 78 -3.05 11.55 -3.96
N LYS A 79 -3.72 11.56 -5.12
CA LYS A 79 -4.31 12.78 -5.69
C LYS A 79 -5.58 13.19 -4.97
N ASP A 80 -6.48 12.24 -4.69
CA ASP A 80 -7.74 12.49 -4.01
C ASP A 80 -7.52 13.06 -2.59
N HIS A 81 -6.42 12.64 -1.94
CA HIS A 81 -6.01 13.12 -0.63
C HIS A 81 -5.00 14.27 -0.66
N LYS A 82 -4.56 14.71 -1.85
CA LYS A 82 -3.55 15.75 -2.06
C LYS A 82 -2.30 15.48 -1.20
N LEU A 83 -1.81 14.25 -1.24
CA LEU A 83 -0.60 13.85 -0.53
C LEU A 83 0.63 14.27 -1.32
N GLU A 84 1.63 14.74 -0.60
CA GLU A 84 2.87 15.25 -1.15
C GLU A 84 4.09 14.54 -0.55
N LYS A 85 5.26 14.92 -1.03
CA LYS A 85 6.52 14.50 -0.43
C LYS A 85 6.53 14.91 1.05
N ASN A 86 7.09 14.06 1.89
CA ASN A 86 7.25 14.24 3.33
C ASN A 86 5.99 14.02 4.16
N ASP A 87 4.80 13.93 3.56
CA ASP A 87 3.62 13.41 4.25
C ASP A 87 3.87 11.97 4.72
N THR A 88 3.22 11.55 5.79
CA THR A 88 3.38 10.20 6.34
C THR A 88 2.16 9.36 6.03
N ILE A 89 2.38 8.14 5.53
CA ILE A 89 1.35 7.12 5.39
C ILE A 89 1.60 5.97 6.36
N LYS A 90 0.51 5.49 6.97
CA LYS A 90 0.47 4.25 7.75
C LYS A 90 -0.35 3.22 6.98
N VAL A 91 0.19 2.02 6.91
CA VAL A 91 -0.36 0.91 6.13
C VAL A 91 -0.50 -0.30 7.03
N TRP A 92 -1.72 -0.81 7.18
CA TRP A 92 -2.01 -2.09 7.82
C TRP A 92 -2.46 -3.07 6.76
N MET A 93 -2.07 -4.32 6.88
CA MET A 93 -2.59 -5.40 6.04
C MET A 93 -3.48 -6.31 6.88
N PHE A 94 -4.61 -6.72 6.32
CA PHE A 94 -5.57 -7.58 6.99
C PHE A 94 -6.36 -8.43 5.99
N ARG A 95 -7.08 -9.42 6.51
CA ARG A 95 -8.04 -10.24 5.74
C ARG A 95 -9.44 -9.72 5.99
N HIS A 96 -10.16 -9.40 4.93
CA HIS A 96 -11.55 -9.00 5.08
C HIS A 96 -12.40 -10.19 5.53
N SER A 97 -13.23 -10.02 6.56
CA SER A 97 -13.95 -11.11 7.22
C SER A 97 -14.89 -11.89 6.30
N ASN A 98 -15.45 -11.23 5.28
CA ASN A 98 -16.57 -11.80 4.51
C ASN A 98 -16.13 -12.56 3.24
N HIS A 99 -15.00 -12.19 2.64
CA HIS A 99 -14.52 -12.77 1.38
C HIS A 99 -13.06 -13.23 1.46
N SER A 100 -12.42 -13.09 2.62
CA SER A 100 -11.03 -13.51 2.86
C SER A 100 -9.98 -12.88 1.93
N ASN A 101 -10.34 -11.92 1.07
CA ASN A 101 -9.36 -11.21 0.24
C ASN A 101 -8.40 -10.43 1.12
N LEU A 102 -7.17 -10.32 0.64
CA LEU A 102 -6.15 -9.50 1.23
C LEU A 102 -6.49 -8.02 1.01
N CYS A 103 -6.48 -7.24 2.08
CA CYS A 103 -6.79 -5.83 2.03
C CYS A 103 -5.82 -5.01 2.87
N PHE A 104 -5.78 -3.71 2.58
CA PHE A 104 -5.03 -2.74 3.36
C PHE A 104 -5.94 -1.68 3.94
N ALA A 105 -5.60 -1.23 5.14
CA ALA A 105 -6.13 0.02 5.69
C ALA A 105 -5.04 1.08 5.55
N PHE A 106 -5.41 2.26 5.08
CA PHE A 106 -4.52 3.42 4.97
C PHE A 106 -4.98 4.53 5.92
N ASP A 107 -4.01 5.09 6.63
CA ASP A 107 -4.13 6.34 7.37
C ASP A 107 -2.97 7.24 6.93
N TYR A 108 -3.17 8.54 6.98
CA TYR A 108 -2.16 9.50 6.53
C TYR A 108 -2.15 10.75 7.40
N LYS A 109 -0.97 11.32 7.55
CA LYS A 109 -0.74 12.61 8.21
C LYS A 109 -0.04 13.53 7.23
N LYS A 110 -0.70 14.65 6.92
CA LYS A 110 -0.07 15.73 6.16
C LYS A 110 0.89 16.50 7.04
N ILE A 111 2.00 16.96 6.47
CA ILE A 111 2.80 17.99 7.14
C ILE A 111 1.99 19.28 7.15
N GLU A 112 1.82 19.85 8.35
CA GLU A 112 1.24 21.19 8.48
C GLU A 112 2.18 22.19 7.80
N SER A 113 1.61 22.98 6.90
CA SER A 113 2.30 24.04 6.16
C SER A 113 2.47 25.28 7.03
#